data_AF-A0A7G9Y2F1-F1
#
_entry.id   AF-A0A7G9Y2F1-F1
#
_cell.length_a   1.000
_cell.length_b   1.000
_cell.length_c   1.000
_cell.angle_alpha   90.00
_cell.angle_beta   90.00
_cell.angle_gamma   90.00
#
_symmetry.space_group_name_H-M   'P 1'
#
loop_
_entity.id
_entity.type
_entity.pdbx_description
1 polymer ?
#
loop_
_entity_poly.entity_id
_entity_poly.type
_entity_poly.pdbx_seq_one_letter_code
_entity_poly.pdbx_strand_id
1 'polypeptide(L)'
;MNRLTLLIPLLVSLVLIVFAPPVHADIDIEPTIVVDYTVDPATLMPSDTGTVTITLTNGAKDEVVHVTETRSGGNITEMEAFDMNAYVASASLASDKEGAIVVTSGAYTSVG
;
A
#
# COMPACT_ATOMS: atom_id res chain seq x y z
N MET A 1 -50.52 -8.58 30.82
CA MET A 1 -49.48 -8.71 29.77
C MET A 1 -48.98 -10.14 29.76
N ASN A 2 -49.29 -10.90 28.70
CA ASN A 2 -48.95 -12.32 28.63
C ASN A 2 -47.45 -12.46 28.39
N ARG A 3 -46.76 -13.24 29.23
CA ARG A 3 -45.33 -13.48 29.10
C ARG A 3 -44.95 -14.11 27.74
N LEU A 4 -45.92 -14.73 27.06
CA LEU A 4 -45.80 -15.28 25.73
C LEU A 4 -45.65 -14.22 24.61
N THR A 5 -46.25 -13.04 24.76
CA THR A 5 -46.22 -11.97 23.73
C THR A 5 -44.86 -11.25 23.67
N LEU A 6 -44.07 -11.33 24.74
CA LEU A 6 -42.71 -10.77 24.83
C LEU A 6 -41.61 -11.74 24.36
N LEU A 7 -41.91 -13.05 24.32
CA LEU A 7 -40.96 -14.08 23.90
C LEU A 7 -40.73 -14.12 22.39
N ILE A 8 -41.78 -13.84 21.59
CA ILE A 8 -41.71 -13.85 20.13
C ILE A 8 -40.74 -12.78 19.58
N PRO A 9 -40.82 -11.50 19.97
CA PRO A 9 -39.86 -10.50 19.47
C PRO A 9 -38.43 -10.77 19.93
N LEU A 10 -38.25 -11.33 21.14
CA LEU A 10 -36.94 -11.74 21.64
C LEU A 10 -36.32 -12.84 20.78
N LEU A 11 -37.12 -13.85 20.41
CA LEU A 11 -36.68 -14.98 19.60
C LEU A 11 -36.37 -14.55 18.15
N VAL A 12 -37.17 -13.64 17.58
CA VAL A 12 -36.91 -13.04 16.26
C VAL A 12 -35.63 -12.21 16.28
N SER A 13 -35.41 -11.42 17.32
CA SER A 13 -34.18 -10.61 17.46
C SER A 13 -32.95 -11.50 17.62
N LEU A 14 -33.06 -12.62 18.35
CA LEU A 14 -31.96 -13.58 18.50
C LEU A 14 -31.63 -14.27 17.16
N VAL A 15 -32.64 -14.65 16.39
CA VAL A 15 -32.44 -15.24 15.05
C VAL A 15 -31.78 -14.24 14.10
N LEU A 16 -32.17 -12.96 14.14
CA LEU A 16 -31.55 -11.93 13.29
C LEU A 16 -30.07 -11.72 13.61
N ILE A 17 -29.66 -11.83 14.87
CA ILE A 17 -28.24 -11.71 15.27
C ILE A 17 -27.42 -12.91 14.77
N VAL A 18 -27.99 -14.12 14.80
CA VAL A 18 -27.31 -15.34 14.33
C VAL A 18 -27.13 -15.37 12.81
N PHE A 19 -28.04 -14.73 12.07
CA PHE A 19 -28.00 -14.64 10.61
C PHE A 19 -27.35 -13.35 10.08
N ALA A 20 -26.80 -12.51 10.95
CA ALA A 20 -26.05 -11.35 10.50
C ALA A 20 -24.81 -11.82 9.73
N PRO A 21 -24.63 -11.41 8.45
CA PRO A 21 -23.41 -11.76 7.72
C PRO A 21 -22.20 -11.14 8.43
N PRO A 22 -21.04 -11.83 8.46
CA PRO A 22 -19.83 -11.23 8.97
C PRO A 22 -19.50 -9.99 8.13
N VAL A 23 -19.40 -8.84 8.80
CA VAL A 23 -18.80 -7.64 8.20
C VAL A 23 -17.30 -7.90 8.13
N HIS A 24 -16.81 -8.17 6.93
CA HIS A 24 -15.38 -8.18 6.66
C HIS A 24 -14.98 -6.74 6.33
N ALA A 25 -14.08 -6.16 7.13
CA ALA A 25 -13.40 -4.93 6.76
C ALA A 25 -12.33 -5.31 5.73
N ASP A 26 -12.46 -4.79 4.51
CA ASP A 26 -11.40 -4.88 3.51
C ASP A 26 -10.40 -3.76 3.81
N ILE A 27 -9.16 -4.14 4.12
CA ILE A 27 -8.09 -3.17 4.40
C ILE A 27 -7.27 -3.08 3.12
N ASP A 28 -7.45 -1.97 2.39
CA ASP A 28 -6.61 -1.65 1.24
C ASP A 28 -5.34 -0.97 1.75
N ILE A 29 -4.18 -1.59 1.49
CA ILE A 29 -2.88 -1.07 1.89
C ILE A 29 -2.13 -0.65 0.63
N GLU A 30 -1.91 0.66 0.46
CA GLU A 30 -1.20 1.20 -0.71
C GLU A 30 0.31 1.36 -0.41
N PRO A 31 1.21 0.63 -1.10
CA PRO A 31 2.64 0.85 -0.96
C PRO A 31 3.04 2.20 -1.55
N THR A 32 3.74 3.03 -0.77
CA THR A 32 4.22 4.34 -1.21
C THR A 32 5.70 4.30 -1.60
N ILE A 33 6.02 4.76 -2.81
CA ILE A 33 7.40 4.99 -3.26
C ILE A 33 7.63 6.49 -3.42
N VAL A 34 8.68 7.00 -2.78
CA VAL A 34 9.17 8.37 -2.98
C VAL A 34 10.27 8.34 -4.05
N VAL A 35 10.19 9.27 -5.00
CA VAL A 35 11.13 9.37 -6.13
C VAL A 35 11.87 10.70 -6.07
N ASP A 36 13.18 10.62 -5.94
CA ASP A 36 14.10 11.76 -6.04
C ASP A 36 15.02 11.58 -7.26
N TYR A 37 15.53 12.70 -7.78
CA TYR A 37 16.50 12.66 -8.87
C TYR A 37 17.55 13.76 -8.74
N THR A 38 18.74 13.46 -9.28
CA THR A 38 19.83 14.43 -9.45
C THR A 38 20.44 14.27 -10.84
N VAL A 39 20.99 15.35 -11.38
CA VAL A 39 21.61 15.38 -12.71
C VAL A 39 22.98 16.03 -12.59
N ASP A 40 24.00 15.38 -13.14
CA ASP A 40 25.37 15.89 -13.21
C ASP A 40 25.91 15.82 -14.65
N PRO A 41 26.27 16.96 -15.28
CA PRO A 41 26.19 18.33 -14.76
C PRO A 41 24.75 18.84 -14.62
N ALA A 42 24.55 19.82 -13.75
CA ALA A 42 23.23 20.34 -13.36
C ALA A 42 22.34 20.83 -14.52
N THR A 43 22.96 21.15 -15.67
CA THR A 43 22.27 21.47 -16.91
C THR A 43 22.90 20.69 -18.05
N LEU A 44 22.05 20.04 -18.84
CA LEU A 44 22.43 19.32 -20.06
C LEU A 44 21.86 20.06 -21.28
N MET A 45 22.72 20.38 -22.24
CA MET A 45 22.34 20.86 -23.55
C MET A 45 22.35 19.71 -24.58
N PRO A 46 21.73 19.89 -25.76
CA PRO A 46 21.81 18.89 -26.81
C PRO A 46 23.27 18.54 -27.15
N SER A 47 23.57 17.24 -27.23
CA SER A 47 24.91 16.66 -27.40
C SER A 47 25.77 16.55 -26.14
N ASP A 48 25.33 17.07 -25.00
CA ASP A 48 26.02 16.85 -23.74
C ASP A 48 25.81 15.41 -23.24
N THR A 49 26.81 14.89 -22.54
CA THR A 49 26.69 13.63 -21.79
C THR A 49 26.75 13.96 -20.30
N GLY A 50 25.78 13.44 -19.56
CA GLY A 50 25.76 13.51 -18.10
C GLY A 50 25.14 12.27 -17.49
N THR A 51 25.11 12.28 -16.17
CA THR A 51 24.55 11.21 -15.35
C THR A 51 23.28 11.70 -14.69
N VAL A 52 22.20 10.95 -14.87
CA VAL A 52 20.96 11.12 -14.10
C VAL A 52 20.93 10.03 -13.05
N THR A 53 20.92 10.41 -11.78
CA THR A 53 20.76 9.46 -10.66
C THR A 53 19.34 9.58 -10.14
N ILE A 54 18.61 8.46 -10.19
CA ILE A 54 17.26 8.34 -9.63
C ILE A 54 17.35 7.56 -8.34
N THR A 55 16.75 8.08 -7.28
CA THR A 55 16.68 7.43 -5.97
C THR A 55 15.22 7.07 -5.68
N LEU A 56 14.96 5.78 -5.48
CA LEU A 56 13.65 5.25 -5.13
C LEU A 56 13.68 4.81 -3.67
N THR A 57 12.80 5.38 -2.86
CA THR A 57 12.74 5.10 -1.42
C THR A 57 11.39 4.51 -1.06
N ASN A 58 11.37 3.38 -0.37
CA ASN A 58 10.15 2.81 0.20
C ASN A 58 9.68 3.70 1.36
N GLY A 59 8.56 4.40 1.19
CA GLY A 59 7.99 5.29 2.19
C GLY A 59 7.40 4.55 3.40
N ALA A 60 7.13 3.25 3.28
CA ALA A 60 6.57 2.43 4.35
C ALA A 60 7.62 1.75 5.24
N LYS A 61 8.92 1.91 4.94
CA LYS A 61 10.02 1.19 5.63
C LYS A 61 10.09 1.49 7.13
N ASP A 62 9.61 2.66 7.55
CA ASP A 62 9.64 3.11 8.95
C ASP A 62 8.24 3.09 9.61
N GLU A 63 7.20 2.63 8.90
CA GLU A 63 5.82 2.65 9.37
C GLU A 63 5.33 1.23 9.65
N VAL A 64 5.26 0.89 10.94
CA VAL A 64 4.66 -0.37 11.38
C VAL A 64 3.14 -0.22 11.32
N VAL A 65 2.53 -0.78 10.27
CA VAL A 65 1.07 -0.81 10.17
C VAL A 65 0.54 -1.90 11.09
N HIS A 66 -0.22 -1.48 12.10
CA HIS A 66 -0.92 -2.38 13.02
C HIS A 66 -2.33 -2.64 12.51
N VAL A 67 -2.57 -3.84 11.98
CA VAL A 67 -3.92 -4.27 11.62
C VAL A 67 -4.60 -4.85 12.84
N THR A 68 -5.77 -4.30 13.20
CA THR A 68 -6.63 -4.89 14.23
C THR A 68 -7.68 -5.76 13.53
N GLU A 69 -7.49 -7.08 13.53
CA GLU A 69 -8.52 -8.00 13.06
C GLU A 69 -9.57 -8.19 14.16
N THR A 70 -10.77 -7.65 13.96
CA THR A 70 -11.90 -7.97 14.83
C THR A 70 -12.54 -9.26 14.35
N ARG A 71 -12.21 -10.39 15.00
CA ARG A 71 -12.87 -11.66 14.71
C ARG A 71 -14.31 -11.64 15.22
N SER A 72 -15.27 -11.95 14.36
CA SER A 72 -16.69 -12.06 14.71
C SER A 72 -16.86 -13.06 15.87
N GLY A 73 -17.15 -12.55 17.07
CA GLY A 73 -17.15 -13.33 18.33
C GLY A 73 -16.65 -12.59 19.57
N GLY A 74 -16.09 -11.38 19.44
CA GLY A 74 -15.79 -10.49 20.58
C GLY A 74 -14.42 -10.69 21.24
N ASN A 75 -13.59 -11.59 20.72
CA ASN A 75 -12.16 -11.65 21.06
C ASN A 75 -11.38 -10.87 20.00
N ILE A 76 -10.74 -9.78 20.42
CA ILE A 76 -9.72 -9.08 19.64
C ILE A 76 -8.45 -9.90 19.80
N THR A 77 -8.03 -10.57 18.73
CA THR A 77 -6.73 -11.27 18.68
C THR A 77 -5.71 -10.33 18.05
N GLU A 78 -4.49 -10.43 18.53
CA GLU A 78 -3.42 -9.42 18.50
C GLU A 78 -3.08 -8.80 17.14
N MET A 79 -2.52 -7.59 17.26
CA MET A 79 -1.97 -6.74 16.20
C MET A 79 -0.88 -7.48 15.41
N GLU A 80 -1.16 -7.82 14.16
CA GLU A 80 -0.10 -8.19 13.23
C GLU A 80 0.55 -6.90 12.69
N ALA A 81 1.85 -6.78 12.92
CA ALA A 81 2.70 -5.78 12.28
C ALA A 81 3.06 -6.29 10.89
N PHE A 82 2.62 -5.59 9.85
CA PHE A 82 2.99 -5.93 8.47
C PHE A 82 4.24 -5.14 8.07
N ASP A 83 5.33 -5.85 7.76
CA ASP A 83 6.45 -5.27 7.03
C ASP A 83 6.03 -5.04 5.57
N MET A 84 5.82 -3.78 5.21
CA MET A 84 5.45 -3.40 3.85
C MET A 84 6.69 -3.29 2.96
N ASN A 85 6.97 -4.33 2.19
CA ASN A 85 7.98 -4.30 1.14
C ASN A 85 7.39 -3.71 -0.14
N ALA A 86 8.01 -2.67 -0.69
CA ALA A 86 7.67 -2.14 -2.00
C ALA A 86 8.74 -2.59 -3.02
N TYR A 87 8.30 -3.29 -4.07
CA TYR A 87 9.18 -3.81 -5.11
C TYR A 87 9.11 -2.93 -6.35
N VAL A 88 10.26 -2.43 -6.80
CA VAL A 88 10.38 -1.70 -8.07
C VAL A 88 10.54 -2.71 -9.20
N ALA A 89 9.48 -2.93 -9.98
CA ALA A 89 9.51 -3.86 -11.12
C ALA A 89 10.31 -3.31 -12.31
N SER A 90 10.18 -2.01 -12.60
CA SER A 90 10.92 -1.33 -13.65
C SER A 90 11.02 0.17 -13.38
N ALA A 91 12.06 0.79 -13.93
CA ALA A 91 12.20 2.23 -14.00
C ALA A 91 12.56 2.61 -15.44
N SER A 92 11.93 3.64 -15.98
CA SER A 92 12.21 4.15 -17.32
C SER A 92 12.46 5.65 -17.26
N LEU A 93 13.38 6.11 -18.10
CA LEU A 93 13.62 7.53 -18.33
C LEU A 93 13.04 7.88 -19.70
N ALA A 94 12.11 8.84 -19.72
CA ALA A 94 11.46 9.32 -20.93
C ALA A 94 11.65 10.84 -21.06
N SER A 95 11.63 11.33 -22.31
CA SER A 95 11.60 12.75 -22.64
C SER A 95 10.28 13.11 -23.31
N ASP A 96 9.87 14.36 -23.16
CA ASP A 96 8.72 14.98 -23.84
C ASP A 96 8.88 14.97 -25.37
N LYS A 97 10.12 15.02 -25.84
CA LYS A 97 10.49 14.89 -27.24
C LYS A 97 11.18 13.57 -27.53
N GLU A 98 10.65 12.82 -28.48
CA GLU A 98 11.25 11.55 -28.91
C GLU A 98 12.70 11.74 -29.39
N GLY A 99 13.60 10.87 -28.91
CA GLY A 99 15.02 10.89 -29.26
C GLY A 99 15.85 12.00 -28.59
N ALA A 100 15.27 12.83 -27.73
CA ALA A 100 16.01 13.88 -27.01
C ALA A 100 16.95 13.31 -25.93
N ILE A 101 16.63 12.14 -25.38
CA ILE A 101 17.47 11.42 -24.42
C ILE A 101 17.82 10.06 -25.00
N VAL A 102 19.11 9.73 -24.99
CA VAL A 102 19.62 8.39 -25.30
C VAL A 102 20.31 7.86 -24.06
N VAL A 103 19.78 6.77 -23.49
CA VAL A 103 20.42 6.08 -22.37
C VAL A 103 21.61 5.30 -22.91
N THR A 104 22.82 5.77 -22.62
CA THR A 104 24.06 5.17 -23.12
C THR A 104 24.57 4.04 -22.23
N SER A 105 24.23 4.06 -20.94
CA SER A 105 24.55 3.01 -19.97
C SER A 105 23.60 3.09 -18.77
N GLY A 106 23.47 2.00 -18.02
CA GLY A 106 22.65 1.93 -16.82
C GLY A 106 23.30 1.07 -15.75
N ALA A 107 23.16 1.48 -14.48
CA ALA A 107 23.61 0.73 -13.32
C ALA A 107 22.47 0.67 -12.29
N TYR A 108 22.33 -0.48 -11.63
CA TYR A 108 21.30 -0.72 -10.64
C TYR A 108 21.94 -1.28 -9.37
N THR A 109 21.41 -0.88 -8.22
CA THR A 109 21.75 -1.46 -6.92
C THR A 109 20.47 -2.01 -6.31
N SER A 110 20.48 -3.28 -5.91
CA SER A 110 19.35 -3.88 -5.20
C SER A 110 19.20 -3.22 -3.83
N VAL A 111 17.98 -2.83 -3.47
CA VAL A 111 17.68 -2.17 -2.19
C VAL A 111 17.04 -3.09 -1.15
N GLY A 112 16.96 -4.40 -1.44
CA GLY A 112 16.36 -5.41 -0.56
C GLY A 112 15.06 -5.95 -1.14
#